data_AF-A0A959BIH4-F1
#
_entry.id   AF-A0A959BIH4-F1
#
_cell.length_a   1.000
_cell.length_b   1.000
_cell.length_c   1.000
_cell.angle_alpha   90.00
_cell.angle_beta   90.00
_cell.angle_gamma   90.00
#
_symmetry.space_group_name_H-M   'P 1'
#
loop_
_entity.id
_entity.type
_entity.pdbx_description
1 polymer ?
#
loop_
_entity_poly.entity_id
_entity_poly.type
_entity_poly.pdbx_seq_one_letter_code
_entity_poly.pdbx_strand_id
1 'polypeptide(L)'
;FQSAVADYLGGAPEGLFAPPEAGAPLFAYPLVQFKMRRTREGYQPLMLCLGAKVGEALEAFRNIRHTQVVVSGKAYSLNITEAKAYEFNYEPGEQPYAYNLFKYQALNPRNYRAYRRLKEEEEKKAFLENILVNHLLTFARAVGWELDFQLEVHNLHIMKEKLVRCGAVHYNCFDLSFRCPLLLPEYIGL
;
A
#
# COMPACT_ATOMS: atom_id res chain seq x y z
N PHE A 1 -0.77 16.37 -1.45
CA PHE A 1 0.52 15.85 -1.96
C PHE A 1 0.30 14.99 -3.20
N GLN A 2 -0.47 13.90 -3.15
CA GLN A 2 -0.80 13.08 -4.33
C GLN A 2 -1.26 13.92 -5.54
N SER A 3 -2.25 14.80 -5.37
CA SER A 3 -2.71 15.69 -6.45
C SER A 3 -1.58 16.56 -7.00
N ALA A 4 -0.72 17.09 -6.13
CA ALA A 4 0.41 17.91 -6.54
C ALA A 4 1.49 17.12 -7.30
N VAL A 5 1.68 15.83 -7.00
CA VAL A 5 2.58 14.96 -7.78
C VAL A 5 1.95 14.57 -9.11
N ALA A 6 0.63 14.34 -9.16
CA ALA A 6 -0.07 14.12 -10.42
C ALA A 6 0.05 15.33 -11.36
N ASP A 7 -0.09 16.54 -10.81
CA ASP A 7 0.10 17.79 -11.56
C ASP A 7 1.57 17.96 -12.00
N TYR A 8 2.53 17.63 -11.12
CA TYR A 8 3.97 17.69 -11.41
C TYR A 8 4.39 16.84 -12.60
N LEU A 9 3.77 15.68 -12.76
CA LEU A 9 4.06 14.72 -13.83
C LEU A 9 3.45 15.13 -15.19
N GLY A 10 2.91 16.36 -15.31
CA GLY A 10 2.39 16.91 -16.57
C GLY A 10 0.92 16.62 -16.83
N GLY A 11 0.16 16.32 -15.77
CA GLY A 11 -1.14 15.67 -15.88
C GLY A 11 -0.93 14.16 -15.92
N ALA A 12 -1.73 13.41 -15.16
CA ALA A 12 -1.64 11.95 -15.14
C ALA A 12 -1.65 11.43 -16.60
N PRO A 13 -0.70 10.59 -17.05
CA PRO A 13 -1.00 9.71 -18.16
C PRO A 13 -2.32 9.02 -17.77
N GLU A 14 -3.32 9.02 -18.66
CA GLU A 14 -4.76 8.87 -18.36
C GLU A 14 -5.16 7.63 -17.50
N GLY A 15 -4.24 6.75 -17.09
CA GLY A 15 -4.46 5.65 -16.16
C GLY A 15 -3.56 5.57 -14.93
N LEU A 16 -2.60 6.48 -14.69
CA LEU A 16 -1.64 6.34 -13.57
C LEU A 16 -2.27 6.71 -12.21
N PHE A 17 -3.18 7.69 -12.21
CA PHE A 17 -3.87 8.19 -11.02
C PHE A 17 -5.39 8.23 -11.17
N ALA A 18 -5.93 7.77 -12.31
CA ALA A 18 -7.36 7.78 -12.55
C ALA A 18 -8.06 6.86 -11.53
N PRO A 19 -9.18 7.29 -10.93
CA PRO A 19 -10.05 6.35 -10.24
C PRO A 19 -10.46 5.24 -11.22
N PRO A 20 -10.78 4.02 -10.72
CA PRO A 20 -11.27 2.95 -11.59
C PRO A 20 -12.41 3.47 -12.49
N GLU A 21 -12.40 3.11 -13.77
CA GLU A 21 -13.47 3.48 -14.70
C GLU A 21 -14.85 3.09 -14.15
N ALA A 22 -15.91 3.76 -14.60
CA ALA A 22 -17.27 3.42 -14.17
C ALA A 22 -17.61 1.98 -14.60
N GLY A 23 -17.60 1.05 -13.63
CA GLY A 23 -17.80 -0.38 -13.85
C GLY A 23 -16.57 -1.25 -13.59
N ALA A 24 -15.40 -0.65 -13.40
CA ALA A 24 -14.23 -1.36 -12.90
C ALA A 24 -14.50 -1.85 -11.46
N PRO A 25 -13.98 -3.04 -11.08
CA PRO A 25 -14.22 -3.55 -9.74
C PRO A 25 -13.75 -2.53 -8.70
N LEU A 26 -14.65 -2.14 -7.81
CA LEU A 26 -14.46 -1.18 -6.70
C LEU A 26 -13.31 -1.53 -5.72
N PHE A 27 -12.57 -2.60 -5.98
CA PHE A 27 -11.58 -3.23 -5.10
C PHE A 27 -10.25 -3.52 -5.80
N ALA A 28 -9.91 -2.77 -6.86
CA ALA A 28 -8.58 -2.88 -7.46
C ALA A 28 -7.51 -2.37 -6.48
N TYR A 29 -6.45 -3.16 -6.28
CA TYR A 29 -5.30 -2.76 -5.48
C TYR A 29 -4.56 -1.58 -6.14
N PRO A 30 -4.20 -0.52 -5.41
CA PRO A 30 -3.52 0.63 -6.00
C PRO A 30 -2.08 0.29 -6.36
N LEU A 31 -1.80 0.19 -7.66
CA LEU A 31 -0.46 -0.04 -8.20
C LEU A 31 0.45 1.20 -8.11
N VAL A 32 -0.13 2.37 -7.82
CA VAL A 32 0.63 3.58 -7.53
C VAL A 32 0.26 4.08 -6.14
N GLN A 33 1.25 4.24 -5.28
CA GLN A 33 1.04 4.57 -3.87
C GLN A 33 1.96 5.69 -3.41
N PHE A 34 1.43 6.53 -2.53
CA PHE A 34 2.17 7.61 -1.90
C PHE A 34 2.35 7.34 -0.42
N LYS A 35 3.59 7.45 0.05
CA LYS A 35 3.97 7.23 1.45
C LYS A 35 4.85 8.38 1.94
N MET A 36 4.96 8.50 3.25
CA MET A 36 5.96 9.35 3.89
C MET A 36 6.97 8.44 4.57
N ARG A 37 8.22 8.44 4.08
CA ARG A 37 9.33 7.68 4.64
C ARG A 37 10.06 8.55 5.66
N ARG A 38 10.32 8.01 6.85
CA ARG A 38 11.18 8.66 7.83
C ARG A 38 12.64 8.39 7.46
N THR A 39 13.45 9.44 7.48
CA THR A 39 14.88 9.44 7.19
C THR A 39 15.64 10.17 8.30
N ARG A 40 16.97 10.19 8.25
CA ARG A 40 17.80 10.94 9.20
C ARG A 40 17.55 12.46 9.12
N GLU A 41 17.16 12.94 7.94
CA GLU A 41 16.93 14.37 7.64
C GLU A 41 15.47 14.80 7.88
N GLY A 42 14.61 13.89 8.33
CA GLY A 42 13.18 14.15 8.54
C GLY A 42 12.31 13.23 7.69
N TYR A 43 11.17 13.74 7.21
CA TYR A 43 10.24 12.96 6.40
C TYR A 43 10.40 13.29 4.92
N GLN A 44 10.58 12.24 4.11
CA GLN A 44 10.66 12.34 2.66
C GLN A 44 9.42 11.69 2.02
N PRO A 45 8.77 12.33 1.05
CA PRO A 45 7.74 11.68 0.26
C PRO A 45 8.32 10.54 -0.57
N LEU A 46 7.56 9.46 -0.71
CA LEU A 46 7.89 8.29 -1.50
C LEU A 46 6.72 7.95 -2.41
N MET A 47 7.01 7.71 -3.68
CA MET A 47 6.07 7.16 -4.66
C MET A 47 6.50 5.74 -5.01
N LEU A 48 5.61 4.77 -4.77
CA LEU A 48 5.79 3.39 -5.21
C LEU A 48 4.95 3.16 -6.46
N CYS A 49 5.56 2.53 -7.47
CA CYS A 49 4.89 2.05 -8.66
C CYS A 49 5.13 0.55 -8.77
N LEU A 50 4.06 -0.21 -9.03
CA LEU A 50 4.05 -1.66 -8.96
C LEU A 50 3.48 -2.25 -10.26
N GLY A 51 3.94 -3.46 -10.61
CA GLY A 51 3.44 -4.23 -11.75
C GLY A 51 3.39 -3.42 -13.06
N ALA A 52 2.25 -3.49 -13.74
CA ALA A 52 2.03 -2.84 -15.04
C ALA A 52 2.26 -1.32 -15.05
N LYS A 53 2.22 -0.64 -13.90
CA LYS A 53 2.40 0.81 -13.81
C LYS A 53 3.85 1.28 -13.75
N VAL A 54 4.82 0.37 -13.62
CA VAL A 54 6.25 0.74 -13.54
C VAL A 54 6.73 1.41 -14.84
N GLY A 55 6.39 0.84 -16.00
CA GLY A 55 6.81 1.39 -17.30
C GLY A 55 6.23 2.80 -17.56
N GLU A 56 4.93 2.97 -17.33
CA GLU A 56 4.24 4.26 -17.44
C GLU A 56 4.87 5.32 -16.52
N ALA A 57 5.21 4.94 -15.27
CA ALA A 57 5.84 5.85 -14.33
C ALA A 57 7.24 6.27 -14.79
N LEU A 58 8.08 5.33 -15.26
CA LEU A 58 9.42 5.65 -15.75
C LEU A 58 9.38 6.65 -16.91
N GLU A 59 8.48 6.44 -17.88
CA GLU A 59 8.31 7.39 -19.00
C GLU A 59 7.80 8.76 -18.53
N ALA A 60 6.88 8.80 -17.56
CA ALA A 60 6.44 10.07 -16.97
C ALA A 60 7.60 10.83 -16.31
N PHE A 61 8.45 10.12 -15.54
CA PHE A 61 9.60 10.71 -14.88
C PHE A 61 10.67 11.23 -15.87
N ARG A 62 10.85 10.58 -17.03
CA ARG A 62 11.77 11.06 -18.09
C ARG A 62 11.31 12.37 -18.74
N ASN A 63 10.01 12.63 -18.74
CA ASN A 63 9.40 13.75 -19.44
C ASN A 63 9.02 14.92 -18.53
N ILE A 64 9.42 14.90 -17.25
CA ILE A 64 9.14 15.98 -16.30
C ILE A 64 9.70 17.30 -16.83
N ARG A 65 8.81 18.29 -16.96
CA ARG A 65 9.16 19.66 -17.36
C ARG A 65 9.04 20.67 -16.24
N HIS A 66 8.54 20.25 -15.08
CA HIS A 66 8.31 21.10 -13.92
C HIS A 66 9.34 20.79 -12.83
N THR A 67 9.82 21.82 -12.13
CA THR A 67 10.70 21.67 -10.97
C THR A 67 9.98 21.95 -9.66
N GLN A 68 8.71 22.39 -9.73
CA GLN A 68 7.93 22.81 -8.58
C GLN A 68 6.59 22.10 -8.50
N VAL A 69 6.15 21.87 -7.27
CA VAL A 69 4.83 21.35 -6.94
C VAL A 69 4.12 22.30 -5.99
N VAL A 70 2.81 22.51 -6.18
CA VAL A 70 2.02 23.32 -5.27
C VAL A 70 1.27 22.42 -4.30
N VAL A 71 1.61 22.50 -3.02
CA VAL A 71 0.92 21.76 -1.95
C VAL A 71 0.25 22.76 -1.03
N SER A 72 -1.08 22.70 -0.94
CA SER A 72 -1.88 23.59 -0.09
C SER A 72 -1.58 25.09 -0.32
N GLY A 73 -1.43 25.48 -1.59
CA GLY A 73 -1.15 26.87 -2.00
C GLY A 73 0.30 27.31 -1.86
N LYS A 74 1.21 26.45 -1.40
CA LYS A 74 2.65 26.75 -1.29
C LYS A 74 3.43 26.01 -2.37
N ALA A 75 4.32 26.72 -3.06
CA ALA A 75 5.23 26.12 -4.03
C ALA A 75 6.44 25.49 -3.33
N TYR A 76 6.76 24.26 -3.71
CA TYR A 76 7.92 23.50 -3.23
C TYR A 76 8.73 23.05 -4.42
N SER A 77 10.06 23.15 -4.35
CA SER A 77 10.94 22.51 -5.32
C SER A 77 10.94 21.00 -5.08
N LEU A 78 10.67 20.21 -6.12
CA LEU A 78 10.69 18.76 -6.05
C LEU A 78 11.92 18.26 -6.81
N ASN A 79 12.85 17.67 -6.08
CA ASN A 79 14.02 17.00 -6.63
C ASN A 79 13.94 15.51 -6.30
N ILE A 80 14.15 14.67 -7.32
CA ILE A 80 14.21 13.22 -7.14
C ILE A 80 15.55 12.88 -6.52
N THR A 81 15.55 12.49 -5.26
CA THR A 81 16.77 12.11 -4.54
C THR A 81 17.22 10.68 -4.89
N GLU A 82 16.26 9.81 -5.20
CA GLU A 82 16.48 8.39 -5.45
C GLU A 82 15.35 7.85 -6.35
N ALA A 83 15.73 7.10 -7.39
CA ALA A 83 14.81 6.32 -8.23
C ALA A 83 15.41 4.94 -8.43
N LYS A 84 14.68 3.90 -8.01
CA LYS A 84 15.12 2.51 -8.11
C LYS A 84 13.98 1.66 -8.64
N ALA A 85 14.32 0.76 -9.55
CA ALA A 85 13.42 -0.27 -10.04
C ALA A 85 14.00 -1.63 -9.64
N TYR A 86 13.13 -2.51 -9.17
CA TYR A 86 13.48 -3.85 -8.74
C TYR A 86 12.51 -4.82 -9.41
N GLU A 87 13.04 -5.92 -9.91
CA GLU A 87 12.24 -7.04 -10.37
C GLU A 87 12.16 -8.05 -9.24
N PHE A 88 10.93 -8.44 -8.87
CA PHE A 88 10.67 -9.42 -7.84
C PHE A 88 9.95 -10.61 -8.48
N ASN A 89 10.61 -11.76 -8.46
CA ASN A 89 9.93 -13.02 -8.70
C ASN A 89 9.33 -13.49 -7.37
N TYR A 90 8.10 -14.00 -7.41
CA TYR A 90 7.55 -14.70 -6.25
C TYR A 90 8.15 -16.11 -6.26
N GLU A 91 9.05 -16.36 -5.32
CA GLU A 91 9.44 -17.71 -4.96
C GLU A 91 9.06 -17.87 -3.48
N PRO A 92 8.26 -18.89 -3.11
CA PRO A 92 7.99 -19.14 -1.70
C PRO A 92 9.32 -19.43 -1.01
N GLY A 93 9.67 -18.61 -0.01
CA GLY A 93 10.89 -18.85 0.76
C GLY A 93 10.82 -20.19 1.50
N GLU A 94 11.95 -20.86 1.69
CA GLU A 94 12.04 -22.07 2.53
C GLU A 94 11.50 -21.81 3.95
N GLN A 95 11.58 -20.56 4.42
CA GLN A 95 10.98 -20.10 5.67
C GLN A 95 10.15 -18.82 5.45
N PRO A 96 9.04 -18.65 6.20
CA PRO A 96 8.25 -17.43 6.13
C PRO A 96 9.04 -16.17 6.53
N TYR A 97 8.97 -15.13 5.70
CA TYR A 97 9.54 -13.81 5.97
C TYR A 97 8.72 -13.05 7.01
N ALA A 98 9.38 -12.21 7.81
CA ALA A 98 8.73 -11.44 8.89
C ALA A 98 8.48 -9.97 8.47
N TYR A 99 7.29 -9.46 8.78
CA TYR A 99 6.86 -8.12 8.39
C TYR A 99 6.19 -7.38 9.53
N ASN A 100 6.30 -6.04 9.48
CA ASN A 100 5.52 -5.12 10.31
C ASN A 100 4.63 -4.27 9.41
N LEU A 101 3.35 -4.21 9.72
CA LEU A 101 2.37 -3.38 9.02
C LEU A 101 1.84 -2.32 9.98
N PHE A 102 1.94 -1.05 9.59
CA PHE A 102 1.59 0.08 10.45
C PHE A 102 0.35 0.81 9.93
N LYS A 103 -0.53 1.21 10.85
CA LYS A 103 -1.79 1.91 10.55
C LYS A 103 -2.66 1.15 9.53
N TYR A 104 -2.61 -0.18 9.57
CA TYR A 104 -3.33 -1.07 8.67
C TYR A 104 -4.84 -0.93 8.83
N GLN A 105 -5.54 -0.63 7.74
CA GLN A 105 -6.98 -0.46 7.73
C GLN A 105 -7.67 -1.75 7.27
N ALA A 106 -7.68 -2.76 8.13
CA ALA A 106 -8.23 -4.09 7.81
C ALA A 106 -9.76 -4.11 7.60
N LEU A 107 -10.49 -3.19 8.25
CA LEU A 107 -11.92 -3.36 8.47
C LEU A 107 -12.75 -2.44 7.56
N ASN A 108 -13.50 -3.06 6.65
CA ASN A 108 -14.66 -2.41 6.03
C ASN A 108 -15.84 -2.34 7.03
N PRO A 109 -16.94 -1.61 6.75
CA PRO A 109 -18.06 -1.47 7.69
C PRO A 109 -18.70 -2.78 8.14
N ARG A 110 -18.74 -3.82 7.29
CA ARG A 110 -19.24 -5.14 7.65
C ARG A 110 -18.27 -5.85 8.61
N ASN A 111 -16.99 -5.89 8.25
CA ASN A 111 -15.95 -6.53 9.05
C ASN A 111 -15.74 -5.83 10.39
N TYR A 112 -15.89 -4.50 10.43
CA TYR A 112 -15.85 -3.73 11.68
C TYR A 112 -16.92 -4.20 12.67
N ARG A 113 -18.16 -4.36 12.20
CA ARG A 113 -19.26 -4.85 13.05
C ARG A 113 -19.02 -6.28 13.53
N ALA A 114 -18.45 -7.15 12.68
CA ALA A 114 -18.11 -8.52 13.07
C ALA A 114 -16.98 -8.54 14.10
N TYR A 115 -15.87 -7.85 13.83
CA TYR A 115 -14.69 -7.76 14.70
C TYR A 115 -15.04 -7.23 16.10
N ARG A 116 -15.91 -6.21 16.20
CA ARG A 116 -16.34 -5.64 17.48
C ARG A 116 -17.18 -6.59 18.34
N ARG A 117 -17.72 -7.68 17.78
CA ARG A 117 -18.48 -8.69 18.53
C ARG A 117 -17.60 -9.82 19.08
N LEU A 118 -16.39 -9.98 18.54
CA LEU A 118 -15.41 -10.96 19.02
C LEU A 118 -14.89 -10.53 20.39
N LYS A 119 -14.82 -11.49 21.32
CA LYS A 119 -14.40 -11.24 22.70
C LYS A 119 -12.99 -11.73 22.94
N GLU A 120 -12.70 -12.94 22.48
CA GLU A 120 -11.41 -13.58 22.70
C GLU A 120 -10.34 -12.99 21.77
N GLU A 121 -9.12 -12.89 22.28
CA GLU A 121 -7.99 -12.33 21.53
C GLU A 121 -7.61 -13.22 20.35
N GLU A 122 -7.65 -14.54 20.54
CA GLU A 122 -7.39 -15.55 19.52
C GLU A 122 -8.40 -15.45 18.37
N GLU A 123 -9.69 -15.23 18.66
CA GLU A 123 -10.72 -15.03 17.64
C GLU A 123 -10.45 -13.77 16.81
N LYS A 124 -10.03 -12.68 17.46
CA LYS A 124 -9.67 -11.42 16.79
C LYS A 124 -8.44 -11.57 15.91
N LYS A 125 -7.42 -12.29 16.38
CA LYS A 125 -6.22 -12.61 15.59
C LYS A 125 -6.60 -13.42 14.36
N ALA A 126 -7.31 -14.53 14.51
CA ALA A 126 -7.75 -15.37 13.41
C ALA A 126 -8.61 -14.60 12.39
N PHE A 127 -9.47 -13.68 12.88
CA PHE A 127 -10.26 -12.81 12.02
C PHE A 127 -9.38 -11.86 11.18
N LEU A 128 -8.37 -11.23 11.80
CA LEU A 128 -7.44 -10.34 11.09
C LEU A 128 -6.48 -11.10 10.17
N GLU A 129 -6.06 -12.31 10.53
CA GLU A 129 -5.26 -13.20 9.67
C GLU A 129 -5.99 -13.50 8.37
N ASN A 130 -7.26 -13.90 8.44
CA ASN A 130 -8.09 -14.16 7.26
C ASN A 130 -8.23 -12.93 6.36
N ILE A 131 -8.38 -11.74 6.95
CA ILE A 131 -8.43 -10.49 6.17
C ILE A 131 -7.09 -10.23 5.50
N LEU A 132 -5.99 -10.36 6.24
CA LEU A 132 -4.64 -10.10 5.72
C LEU A 132 -4.27 -11.06 4.59
N VAL A 133 -4.60 -12.36 4.69
CA VAL A 133 -4.45 -13.32 3.59
C VAL A 133 -5.17 -12.83 2.34
N ASN A 134 -6.43 -12.39 2.46
CA ASN A 134 -7.20 -11.88 1.32
C ASN A 134 -6.57 -10.62 0.71
N HIS A 135 -6.04 -9.71 1.52
CA HIS A 135 -5.37 -8.50 1.04
C HIS A 135 -4.06 -8.82 0.33
N LEU A 136 -3.27 -9.77 0.85
CA LEU A 136 -2.05 -10.26 0.22
C LEU A 136 -2.34 -10.96 -1.13
N LEU A 137 -3.39 -11.78 -1.19
CA LEU A 137 -3.84 -12.38 -2.45
C LEU A 137 -4.29 -11.33 -3.47
N THR A 138 -4.98 -10.28 -3.00
CA THR A 138 -5.40 -9.17 -3.85
C THR A 138 -4.19 -8.41 -4.39
N PHE A 139 -3.17 -8.17 -3.56
CA PHE A 139 -1.89 -7.61 -3.99
C PHE A 139 -1.21 -8.50 -5.04
N ALA A 140 -1.03 -9.80 -4.76
CA ALA A 140 -0.36 -10.74 -5.64
C ALA A 140 -0.99 -10.74 -7.05
N ARG A 141 -2.32 -10.85 -7.14
CA ARG A 141 -3.03 -10.78 -8.43
C ARG A 141 -2.83 -9.46 -9.15
N ALA A 142 -2.85 -8.34 -8.41
CA ALA A 142 -2.72 -7.01 -9.01
C ALA A 142 -1.33 -6.77 -9.61
N VAL A 143 -0.28 -7.36 -9.03
CA VAL A 143 1.09 -7.29 -9.56
C VAL A 143 1.40 -8.40 -10.59
N GLY A 144 0.42 -9.25 -10.91
CA GLY A 144 0.57 -10.32 -11.91
C GLY A 144 1.19 -11.60 -11.39
N TRP A 145 1.17 -11.84 -10.07
CA TRP A 145 1.63 -13.09 -9.48
C TRP A 145 0.53 -14.15 -9.47
N GLU A 146 0.86 -15.34 -9.96
CA GLU A 146 -0.02 -16.52 -9.99
C GLU A 146 0.43 -17.52 -8.94
N LEU A 147 0.03 -17.32 -7.69
CA LEU A 147 0.47 -18.21 -6.61
C LEU A 147 -0.03 -19.64 -6.83
N ASP A 148 0.89 -20.61 -6.85
CA ASP A 148 0.65 -22.04 -7.00
C ASP A 148 0.58 -22.78 -5.65
N PHE A 149 0.62 -22.04 -4.54
CA PHE A 149 0.55 -22.55 -3.18
C PHE A 149 -0.53 -21.82 -2.37
N GLN A 150 -0.94 -22.44 -1.26
CA GLN A 150 -1.85 -21.82 -0.32
C GLN A 150 -1.12 -20.76 0.52
N LEU A 151 -1.50 -19.50 0.36
CA LEU A 151 -0.92 -18.41 1.13
C LEU A 151 -1.42 -18.44 2.58
N GLU A 152 -0.49 -18.49 3.52
CA GLU A 152 -0.78 -18.46 4.95
C GLU A 152 -0.05 -17.30 5.66
N VAL A 153 -0.74 -16.74 6.65
CA VAL A 153 -0.18 -15.76 7.59
C VAL A 153 0.07 -16.49 8.90
N HIS A 154 1.30 -16.41 9.41
CA HIS A 154 1.70 -17.06 10.65
C HIS A 154 2.07 -16.03 11.71
N ASN A 155 1.85 -16.40 12.97
CA ASN A 155 2.26 -15.62 14.15
C ASN A 155 1.78 -14.16 14.10
N LEU A 156 0.53 -13.93 13.69
CA LEU A 156 0.00 -12.58 13.68
C LEU A 156 -0.12 -12.05 15.12
N HIS A 157 0.56 -10.94 15.37
CA HIS A 157 0.51 -10.25 16.65
C HIS A 157 0.00 -8.83 16.45
N ILE A 158 -1.03 -8.47 17.23
CA ILE A 158 -1.60 -7.13 17.24
C ILE A 158 -0.78 -6.28 18.20
N MET A 159 0.16 -5.51 17.66
CA MET A 159 1.00 -4.62 18.47
C MET A 159 0.20 -3.43 19.00
N LYS A 160 -0.75 -2.92 18.19
CA LYS A 160 -1.58 -1.76 18.56
C LYS A 160 -2.89 -1.72 17.78
N GLU A 161 -3.97 -1.36 18.46
CA GLU A 161 -5.24 -0.95 17.85
C GLU A 161 -5.47 0.53 18.15
N LYS A 162 -5.76 1.35 17.13
CA LYS A 162 -5.97 2.80 17.30
C LYS A 162 -6.91 3.36 16.24
N LEU A 163 -7.69 4.37 16.64
CA LEU A 163 -8.44 5.19 15.70
C LEU A 163 -7.51 6.19 15.02
N VAL A 164 -7.47 6.17 13.69
CA VAL A 164 -6.70 7.11 12.86
C VAL A 164 -7.68 7.99 12.09
N ARG A 165 -7.52 9.31 12.21
CA ARG A 165 -8.32 10.27 11.47
C ARG A 165 -7.77 10.45 10.05
N CYS A 166 -8.63 10.29 9.05
CA CYS A 166 -8.35 10.62 7.66
C CYS A 166 -9.47 11.55 7.16
N GLY A 167 -9.14 12.84 7.03
CA GLY A 167 -10.14 13.87 6.74
C GLY A 167 -11.21 13.97 7.85
N ALA A 168 -12.47 13.77 7.47
CA ALA A 168 -13.61 13.78 8.39
C ALA A 168 -13.90 12.42 9.03
N VAL A 169 -13.29 11.33 8.53
CA VAL A 169 -13.60 9.96 8.93
C VAL A 169 -12.52 9.43 9.88
N HIS A 170 -12.94 8.63 10.86
CA HIS A 170 -12.03 7.88 11.74
C HIS A 170 -12.06 6.40 11.35
N TYR A 171 -10.88 5.84 11.14
CA TYR A 171 -10.70 4.44 10.78
C TYR A 171 -10.09 3.68 11.96
N ASN A 172 -10.59 2.49 12.23
CA ASN A 172 -9.94 1.58 13.18
C ASN A 172 -8.76 0.92 12.47
N CYS A 173 -7.56 1.20 12.95
CA CYS A 173 -6.32 0.77 12.33
C CYS A 173 -5.47 -0.05 13.30
N PHE A 174 -4.68 -0.95 12.72
CA PHE A 174 -3.84 -1.89 13.44
C PHE A 174 -2.38 -1.65 13.12
N ASP A 175 -1.51 -1.73 14.13
CA ASP A 175 -0.11 -2.02 13.91
C ASP A 175 0.07 -3.52 14.18
N LEU A 176 0.51 -4.28 13.19
CA LEU A 176 0.60 -5.75 13.21
C LEU A 176 2.04 -6.20 12.93
N SER A 177 2.45 -7.31 13.54
CA SER A 177 3.58 -8.10 13.06
C SER A 177 3.10 -9.48 12.64
N PHE A 178 3.68 -10.03 11.59
CA PHE A 178 3.27 -11.33 11.05
C PHE A 178 4.39 -11.96 10.21
N ARG A 179 4.20 -13.21 9.80
CA ARG A 179 5.06 -13.89 8.83
C ARG A 179 4.26 -14.47 7.67
N CYS A 180 4.83 -14.48 6.47
CA CYS A 180 4.24 -15.15 5.31
C CYS A 180 5.34 -15.64 4.36
N PRO A 181 5.05 -16.65 3.50
CA PRO A 181 6.03 -17.20 2.56
C PRO A 181 6.36 -16.26 1.39
N LEU A 182 5.61 -15.17 1.20
CA LEU A 182 5.84 -14.20 0.14
C LEU A 182 6.91 -13.18 0.52
N LEU A 183 7.89 -12.98 -0.37
CA LEU A 183 8.82 -11.86 -0.29
C LEU A 183 8.11 -10.59 -0.78
N LEU A 184 7.61 -9.78 0.16
CA LEU A 184 6.94 -8.51 -0.13
C LEU A 184 7.95 -7.38 -0.35
N PRO A 185 7.78 -6.54 -1.39
CA PRO A 185 8.58 -5.32 -1.55
C PRO A 185 8.42 -4.36 -0.37
N GLU A 186 9.46 -3.61 -0.05
CA GLU A 186 9.39 -2.63 1.02
C GLU A 186 8.34 -1.54 0.74
N TYR A 187 7.71 -1.03 1.80
CA TYR A 187 6.74 0.09 1.79
C TYR A 187 5.40 -0.14 1.07
N ILE A 188 5.10 -1.34 0.56
CA ILE A 188 3.77 -1.61 0.01
C ILE A 188 2.68 -1.36 1.06
N GLY A 189 1.55 -0.81 0.61
CA GLY A 189 0.31 -0.80 1.37
C GLY A 189 -0.42 -2.13 1.22
N LEU A 190 -1.14 -2.54 2.25
CA LEU A 190 -2.09 -3.65 2.23
C LEU A 190 -3.41 -3.16 2.81
#